data_AF-A0A7X5N3P7-F1
#
_entry.id   AF-A0A7X5N3P7-F1
#
_cell.length_a   1.000
_cell.length_b   1.000
_cell.length_c   1.000
_cell.angle_alpha   90.00
_cell.angle_beta   90.00
_cell.angle_gamma   90.00
#
_symmetry.space_group_name_H-M   'P 1'
#
loop_
_entity.id
_entity.type
_entity.pdbx_description
1 polymer ?
#
loop_
_entity_poly.entity_id
_entity_poly.type
_entity_poly.pdbx_seq_one_letter_code
_entity_poly.pdbx_strand_id
1 'polypeptide(L)'
;VLFGQRIPMPGLSIPQVFLALAIANTLVALWIFTLVPEFLMRFLSWVLVSVLYRLRARDIDTHVPDDGAALLVCNHVSYMDALILSAVIPRPVRFVM
;
A
#
# COMPACT_ATOMS: atom_id res chain seq x y z
N VAL A 1 3.50 3.79 34.09
CA VAL A 1 4.64 4.65 34.45
C VAL A 1 5.54 4.71 33.23
N LEU A 2 5.41 5.75 32.40
CA LEU A 2 6.42 6.07 31.39
C LEU A 2 7.38 7.08 32.06
N PHE A 3 8.69 6.83 32.04
CA PHE A 3 9.71 7.76 32.55
C PHE A 3 9.52 8.25 34.01
N GLY A 4 9.04 7.41 34.91
CA GLY A 4 8.92 7.78 36.34
C GLY A 4 7.85 8.83 36.67
N GLN A 5 7.14 9.36 35.67
CA GLN A 5 5.97 10.23 35.88
C GLN A 5 4.67 9.43 35.87
N ARG A 6 3.87 9.62 36.92
CA ARG A 6 2.46 9.20 36.95
C ARG A 6 1.67 10.23 36.16
N ILE A 7 1.55 10.01 34.85
CA ILE A 7 0.57 10.73 34.03
C ILE A 7 -0.80 10.40 34.64
N PRO A 8 -1.54 11.35 35.23
CA PRO A 8 -2.89 11.08 35.66
C PRO A 8 -3.67 10.81 34.38
N MET A 9 -4.09 9.57 34.13
CA MET A 9 -5.08 9.32 33.11
C MET A 9 -6.29 10.18 33.49
N PRO A 10 -6.80 11.03 32.60
CA PRO A 10 -7.87 11.97 32.93
C PRO A 10 -9.18 11.20 33.18
N GLY A 11 -9.35 10.56 34.35
CA GLY A 11 -10.54 9.77 34.71
C GLY A 11 -10.99 8.69 33.69
N LEU A 12 -10.21 8.47 32.63
CA LEU A 12 -10.61 7.70 31.46
C LEU A 12 -10.47 6.21 31.78
N SER A 13 -11.56 5.48 31.57
CA SER A 13 -11.56 4.02 31.62
C SER A 13 -10.63 3.43 30.55
N ILE A 14 -10.14 2.20 30.80
CA ILE A 14 -9.25 1.49 29.87
C ILE A 14 -9.80 1.47 28.43
N PRO A 15 -11.10 1.17 28.18
CA PRO A 15 -11.65 1.21 26.83
C PRO A 15 -11.55 2.58 26.16
N GLN A 16 -11.71 3.67 26.90
CA GLN A 16 -11.64 5.03 26.34
C GLN A 16 -10.21 5.39 25.92
N VAL A 17 -9.20 4.91 26.63
CA VAL A 17 -7.79 5.08 26.25
C VAL A 17 -7.50 4.36 24.93
N PHE A 18 -7.96 3.10 24.79
CA PHE A 18 -7.84 2.36 23.53
C PHE A 18 -8.57 3.02 22.37
N LEU A 19 -9.77 3.55 22.61
CA LEU A 19 -10.53 4.28 21.60
C LEU A 19 -9.80 5.55 21.14
N ALA A 20 -9.26 6.34 22.08
CA ALA A 20 -8.49 7.53 21.75
C ALA A 20 -7.24 7.19 20.92
N LEU A 21 -6.53 6.12 21.28
CA LEU A 21 -5.39 5.63 20.52
C LEU A 21 -5.78 5.15 19.11
N ALA A 22 -6.90 4.42 18.98
CA ALA A 22 -7.41 3.94 17.70
C ALA A 22 -7.78 5.10 16.78
N ILE A 23 -8.43 6.15 17.30
CA ILE A 23 -8.75 7.36 16.55
C ILE A 23 -7.46 8.06 16.09
N ALA A 24 -6.51 8.29 17.00
CA ALA A 24 -5.25 8.92 16.68
C ALA A 24 -4.48 8.15 15.58
N ASN A 25 -4.39 6.82 15.70
CA ASN A 25 -3.76 5.97 14.67
C ASN A 25 -4.50 6.05 13.33
N THR A 26 -5.83 6.05 13.35
CA THR A 26 -6.63 6.16 12.12
C THR A 26 -6.37 7.48 11.42
N LEU A 27 -6.29 8.60 12.15
CA LEU A 27 -5.99 9.91 11.58
C LEU A 27 -4.59 9.96 10.96
N VAL A 28 -3.58 9.41 11.65
CA VAL A 28 -2.21 9.33 11.12
C VAL A 28 -2.15 8.43 9.89
N ALA A 29 -2.82 7.28 9.91
CA ALA A 29 -2.88 6.37 8.76
C ALA A 29 -3.54 7.04 7.54
N LEU A 30 -4.66 7.73 7.73
CA LEU A 30 -5.31 8.51 6.67
C LEU A 30 -4.39 9.60 6.12
N TRP A 31 -3.64 10.28 6.98
CA TRP A 31 -2.67 11.28 6.52
C TRP A 31 -1.53 10.65 5.70
N ILE A 32 -0.96 9.53 6.14
CA ILE A 32 0.08 8.82 5.39
C ILE A 32 -0.46 8.35 4.02
N PHE A 33 -1.66 7.80 3.97
CA PHE A 33 -2.26 7.31 2.73
C PHE A 33 -2.65 8.43 1.76
N THR A 34 -2.90 9.64 2.25
CA THR A 34 -3.09 10.81 1.36
C THR A 34 -1.76 11.37 0.84
N LEU A 35 -0.66 11.24 1.60
CA LEU A 35 0.67 11.65 1.15
C LEU A 35 1.28 10.67 0.12
N VAL A 36 1.11 9.37 0.34
CA VAL A 36 1.70 8.35 -0.53
C VAL A 36 0.65 7.30 -0.94
N PRO A 37 -0.34 7.70 -1.76
CA PRO A 37 -1.42 6.83 -2.18
C PRO A 37 -0.93 5.65 -3.03
N GLU A 38 0.22 5.80 -3.70
CA GLU A 38 0.76 4.78 -4.59
C GLU A 38 1.02 3.44 -3.90
N PHE A 39 1.62 3.45 -2.70
CA PHE A 39 1.87 2.22 -1.96
C PHE A 39 0.59 1.48 -1.59
N LEU A 40 -0.43 2.24 -1.17
CA LEU A 40 -1.75 1.67 -0.86
C LEU A 40 -2.39 1.06 -2.11
N MET A 41 -2.36 1.77 -3.25
CA MET A 41 -2.91 1.26 -4.51
C MET A 41 -2.20 -0.01 -4.99
N ARG A 42 -0.87 -0.07 -4.88
CA ARG A 42 -0.09 -1.28 -5.22
C ARG A 42 -0.40 -2.45 -4.28
N PHE A 43 -0.52 -2.18 -2.99
CA PHE A 43 -0.92 -3.20 -2.01
C PHE A 43 -2.33 -3.74 -2.31
N LEU A 44 -3.30 -2.86 -2.56
CA LEU A 44 -4.67 -3.27 -2.91
C LEU A 44 -4.70 -4.04 -4.23
N SER A 45 -3.92 -3.61 -5.23
CA SER A 45 -3.79 -4.31 -6.51
C SER A 45 -3.19 -5.70 -6.32
N TRP A 46 -2.15 -5.83 -5.49
CA TRP A 46 -1.56 -7.11 -5.14
C TRP A 46 -2.55 -8.03 -4.43
N VAL A 47 -3.30 -7.53 -3.44
CA VAL A 47 -4.35 -8.31 -2.76
C VAL A 47 -5.41 -8.77 -3.77
N LEU A 48 -5.93 -7.85 -4.59
CA LEU A 48 -6.99 -8.14 -5.55
C LEU A 48 -6.55 -9.19 -6.58
N VAL A 49 -5.36 -9.02 -7.17
CA VAL A 49 -4.82 -9.94 -8.18
C VAL A 49 -4.50 -11.30 -7.57
N SER A 50 -3.92 -11.33 -6.36
CA SER A 50 -3.57 -12.59 -5.68
C SER A 50 -4.81 -13.39 -5.26
N VAL A 51 -5.92 -12.71 -4.94
CA VAL A 51 -7.18 -13.36 -4.56
C VAL A 51 -7.98 -13.82 -5.77
N LEU A 52 -8.09 -12.98 -6.81
CA LEU A 52 -8.95 -13.25 -7.96
C LEU A 52 -8.27 -14.06 -9.08
N TYR A 53 -6.94 -14.02 -9.17
CA TYR A 53 -6.20 -14.63 -10.27
C TYR A 53 -5.08 -15.55 -9.76
N ARG A 54 -4.94 -16.72 -10.39
CA ARG A 54 -3.71 -17.53 -10.28
C ARG A 54 -2.65 -16.99 -11.23
N LEU A 55 -2.02 -15.89 -10.84
CA LEU A 55 -0.98 -15.25 -11.63
C LEU A 55 0.34 -16.06 -11.59
N ARG A 56 1.03 -16.18 -12.74
CA ARG A 56 2.40 -16.70 -12.84
C ARG A 56 3.28 -15.66 -13.52
N ALA A 57 3.97 -14.86 -12.71
CA ALA A 57 5.04 -14.00 -13.15
C ALA A 57 6.22 -14.84 -13.67
N ARG A 58 6.85 -14.40 -14.77
CA ARG A 58 8.08 -15.01 -15.31
C ARG A 58 9.04 -13.92 -15.74
N ASP A 59 10.32 -14.14 -15.47
CA ASP A 59 11.44 -13.34 -15.98
C ASP A 59 11.32 -11.81 -15.75
N ILE A 60 10.65 -11.40 -14.67
CA ILE A 60 10.39 -9.98 -14.39
C ILE A 60 11.69 -9.27 -14.03
N ASP A 61 12.49 -9.87 -13.15
CA ASP A 61 13.79 -9.32 -12.73
C ASP A 61 14.78 -9.26 -13.90
N THR A 62 14.59 -10.08 -14.93
CA THR A 62 15.45 -10.09 -16.14
C THR A 62 15.05 -9.00 -17.12
N HIS A 63 13.75 -8.69 -17.26
CA HIS A 63 13.25 -7.78 -18.30
C HIS A 63 12.89 -6.39 -17.78
N VAL A 64 12.63 -6.23 -16.48
CA VAL A 64 12.38 -4.94 -15.85
C VAL A 64 13.68 -4.44 -15.24
N PRO A 65 14.31 -3.40 -15.81
CA PRO A 65 15.55 -2.89 -15.26
C PRO A 65 15.29 -2.17 -13.93
N ASP A 66 16.16 -2.45 -12.95
CA ASP A 66 16.18 -1.78 -11.65
C ASP A 66 16.42 -0.27 -11.83
N ASP A 67 17.35 0.08 -12.73
CA ASP A 67 17.71 1.46 -13.07
C ASP A 67 17.49 1.75 -14.55
N GLY A 68 17.04 2.98 -14.83
CA GLY A 68 16.80 3.45 -16.19
C GLY A 68 15.34 3.36 -16.65
N ALA A 69 15.12 3.77 -17.89
CA ALA A 69 13.80 3.83 -18.51
C ALA A 69 13.46 2.51 -19.20
N ALA A 70 12.21 2.06 -19.05
CA ALA A 70 11.65 0.92 -19.76
C ALA A 70 10.21 1.25 -20.17
N LEU A 71 9.79 0.74 -21.32
CA LEU A 71 8.41 0.83 -21.78
C LEU A 71 7.77 -0.55 -21.67
N LEU A 72 6.71 -0.64 -20.86
CA LEU A 72 5.89 -1.85 -20.71
C LEU A 72 4.73 -1.75 -21.68
N VAL A 73 4.57 -2.76 -22.55
CA VAL A 73 3.51 -2.79 -23.56
C VAL A 73 2.63 -4.00 -23.31
N CYS A 74 1.33 -3.76 -23.17
CA CYS A 74 0.33 -4.81 -23.05
C CYS A 74 -0.22 -5.17 -24.42
N ASN A 75 -0.48 -6.46 -24.64
CA ASN A 75 -1.15 -6.95 -25.86
C ASN A 75 -2.62 -6.48 -25.90
N HIS A 76 -3.27 -6.46 -24.74
CA HIS A 76 -4.65 -6.04 -24.59
C HIS A 76 -4.71 -4.66 -23.92
N VAL A 77 -5.79 -3.92 -24.19
CA VAL A 77 -6.04 -2.63 -23.55
C VAL A 77 -7.16 -2.84 -22.54
N SER A 78 -6.80 -3.14 -21.29
CA SER A 78 -7.75 -3.26 -20.19
C SER A 78 -7.25 -2.51 -18.95
N TYR A 79 -8.16 -1.90 -18.19
CA TYR A 79 -7.85 -1.35 -16.88
C TYR A 79 -7.29 -2.41 -15.90
N MET A 80 -7.61 -3.68 -16.15
CA MET A 80 -7.03 -4.80 -15.39
C MET A 80 -5.52 -4.91 -15.58
N ASP A 81 -4.98 -4.49 -16.74
CA ASP A 81 -3.55 -4.56 -17.01
C ASP A 81 -2.77 -3.64 -16.07
N ALA A 82 -3.30 -2.45 -15.78
CA ALA A 82 -2.68 -1.55 -14.82
C ALA A 82 -2.64 -2.14 -13.39
N LEU A 83 -3.71 -2.82 -12.98
CA LEU A 83 -3.77 -3.50 -11.67
C LEU A 83 -2.81 -4.70 -11.61
N ILE A 84 -2.78 -5.52 -12.66
CA ILE A 84 -1.89 -6.68 -12.75
C ILE A 84 -0.42 -6.24 -12.78
N LEU A 85 -0.07 -5.26 -13.61
CA LEU A 85 1.31 -4.78 -13.70
C LEU A 85 1.77 -4.12 -12.40
N SER A 86 0.93 -3.28 -11.77
CA SER A 86 1.27 -2.62 -10.50
C SER A 86 1.43 -3.59 -9.31
N ALA A 87 0.74 -4.74 -9.36
CA ALA A 87 0.83 -5.80 -8.36
C ALA A 87 2.14 -6.60 -8.44
N VAL A 88 2.76 -6.67 -9.63
CA VAL A 88 3.81 -7.66 -9.91
C VAL A 88 5.15 -6.98 -10.17
N ILE A 89 5.14 -5.77 -10.74
CA ILE A 89 6.37 -5.02 -11.00
C ILE A 89 6.89 -4.42 -9.68
N PRO A 90 8.18 -4.59 -9.35
CA PRO A 90 8.74 -4.16 -8.07
C PRO A 90 8.89 -2.62 -7.95
N ARG A 91 8.89 -1.91 -9.08
CA ARG A 91 9.03 -0.44 -9.14
C ARG A 91 7.73 0.30 -9.48
N PRO A 92 7.62 1.60 -9.13
CA PRO A 92 6.58 2.50 -9.63
C PRO A 92 6.47 2.49 -11.16
N VAL A 93 5.26 2.28 -11.68
CA VAL A 93 4.96 2.35 -13.12
C VAL A 93 3.93 3.45 -13.34
N ARG A 94 4.19 4.32 -14.32
CA ARG A 94 3.22 5.31 -14.79
C ARG A 94 2.49 4.75 -16.00
N PHE A 95 1.18 4.62 -15.87
CA PHE A 95 0.32 4.13 -16.95
C PHE A 95 -0.13 5.29 -17.83
N VAL A 96 -0.06 5.05 -19.14
CA VAL A 96 -0.70 5.87 -20.16
C VAL A 96 -1.64 4.90 -20.87
N MET A 97 -2.94 5.05 -20.65
CA MET A 97 -4.00 4.23 -21.25
C MET A 97 -4.69 5.00 -22.36
#